data_AF-A0AA35XB24-F1
#
_entry.id   AF-A0AA35XB24-F1
#
_cell.length_a   1.000
_cell.length_b   1.000
_cell.length_c   1.000
_cell.angle_alpha   90.00
_cell.angle_beta   90.00
_cell.angle_gamma   90.00
#
_symmetry.space_group_name_H-M   'P 1'
#
loop_
_entity.id
_entity.type
_entity.pdbx_description
1 polymer ?
#
loop_
_entity_poly.entity_id
_entity_poly.type
_entity_poly.pdbx_seq_one_letter_code
_entity_poly.pdbx_strand_id
1 'polypeptide(L)'
;MEFEEQESIMKTITLALLAAAVISISSVTGMAYAQEGAQGSSDSLRLVGAGLAFGLAAGGAGIGLGHVGAAGLAVISENPALQSKVFIFVGMVESIAIYGIVMMFIILGQ
;
A
#
# COMPACT_ATOMS: atom_id res chain seq x y z
N MET A 1 8.79 -34.14 -3.18
CA MET A 1 8.75 -33.33 -4.42
C MET A 1 7.73 -32.20 -4.31
N GLU A 2 6.48 -32.43 -3.91
CA GLU A 2 5.48 -31.34 -3.76
C GLU A 2 5.85 -30.25 -2.73
N PHE A 3 6.56 -30.59 -1.65
CA PHE A 3 6.97 -29.60 -0.64
C PHE A 3 8.07 -28.64 -1.11
N GLU A 4 9.00 -29.09 -1.97
CA GLU A 4 10.06 -28.24 -2.53
C GLU A 4 9.54 -27.31 -3.64
N GLU A 5 8.57 -27.80 -4.42
CA GLU A 5 7.93 -27.00 -5.47
C GLU A 5 7.15 -25.82 -4.86
N GLN A 6 6.46 -26.06 -3.75
CA GLN A 6 5.68 -25.03 -3.06
C GLN A 6 6.56 -23.95 -2.40
N GLU A 7 7.70 -24.37 -1.83
CA GLU A 7 8.70 -23.43 -1.28
C GLU A 7 9.33 -22.56 -2.37
N SER A 8 9.61 -23.15 -3.55
CA SER A 8 10.15 -22.45 -4.72
C SER A 8 9.16 -21.41 -5.29
N ILE A 9 7.87 -21.74 -5.32
CA ILE A 9 6.81 -20.83 -5.78
C ILE A 9 6.68 -19.64 -4.83
N MET A 10 6.64 -19.87 -3.52
CA MET A 10 6.52 -18.78 -2.54
C MET A 10 7.73 -17.84 -2.55
N LYS A 11 8.95 -18.38 -2.71
CA LYS A 11 10.17 -17.59 -2.87
C LYS A 11 10.11 -16.74 -4.15
N THR A 12 9.67 -17.31 -5.27
CA THR A 12 9.52 -16.59 -6.55
C THR A 12 8.50 -15.44 -6.46
N ILE A 13 7.35 -15.67 -5.82
CA ILE A 13 6.32 -14.64 -5.62
C ILE A 13 6.84 -13.51 -4.72
N THR A 14 7.52 -13.87 -3.63
CA THR A 14 8.12 -12.89 -2.71
C THR A 14 9.19 -12.06 -3.43
N LEU A 15 10.06 -12.71 -4.23
CA LEU A 15 11.09 -12.05 -5.02
C LEU A 15 10.49 -11.11 -6.08
N ALA A 16 9.40 -11.53 -6.73
CA ALA A 16 8.71 -10.72 -7.74
C ALA A 16 8.04 -9.47 -7.13
N LEU A 17 7.40 -9.60 -5.97
CA LEU A 17 6.84 -8.48 -5.21
C LEU A 17 7.92 -7.48 -4.78
N LEU A 18 9.05 -8.01 -4.30
CA LEU A 18 10.18 -7.19 -3.86
C LEU A 18 10.86 -6.49 -5.05
N ALA A 19 11.00 -7.16 -6.19
CA ALA A 19 11.50 -6.57 -7.43
C ALA A 19 10.57 -5.46 -7.94
N ALA A 20 9.24 -5.68 -7.93
CA ALA A 20 8.27 -4.66 -8.33
C ALA A 20 8.33 -3.41 -7.43
N ALA A 21 8.50 -3.60 -6.13
CA ALA A 21 8.70 -2.49 -5.18
C ALA A 21 10.00 -1.73 -5.49
N VAL A 22 11.11 -2.42 -5.74
CA VAL A 22 12.42 -1.81 -6.08
C VAL A 22 12.36 -1.04 -7.41
N ILE A 23 11.70 -1.59 -8.43
CA ILE A 23 11.52 -0.92 -9.73
C ILE A 23 10.70 0.36 -9.56
N SER A 24 9.65 0.31 -8.74
CA SER A 24 8.77 1.47 -8.47
C SER A 24 9.48 2.58 -7.67
N ILE A 25 10.45 2.24 -6.83
CA ILE A 25 11.28 3.21 -6.11
C ILE A 25 12.36 3.82 -7.02
N SER A 26 12.91 3.02 -7.93
CA SER A 26 14.01 3.45 -8.81
C SER A 26 13.56 4.45 -9.89
N SER A 27 12.29 4.42 -10.29
CA SER A 27 11.70 5.39 -11.24
C SER A 27 11.50 6.79 -10.66
N VAL A 28 11.76 7.01 -9.36
CA VAL A 28 11.72 8.33 -8.69
C VAL A 28 13.04 9.12 -8.88
N THR A 29 13.96 8.64 -9.74
CA THR A 29 15.15 9.40 -10.14
C THR A 29 14.84 10.31 -11.33
N GLY A 30 14.52 11.57 -11.04
CA GLY A 30 14.27 12.58 -12.07
C GLY A 30 15.54 12.96 -12.84
N MET A 31 15.51 12.81 -14.17
CA MET A 31 16.50 13.40 -15.08
C MET A 31 16.38 14.93 -15.05
N ALA A 32 17.49 15.62 -14.77
CA ALA A 32 17.54 17.08 -14.81
C ALA A 32 17.60 17.57 -16.27
N TYR A 33 16.62 18.36 -16.69
CA TYR A 33 16.66 19.15 -17.92
C TYR A 33 16.87 20.63 -17.58
N ALA A 34 17.74 21.31 -18.33
CA ALA A 34 17.85 22.77 -18.30
C ALA A 34 16.65 23.36 -19.06
N GLN A 35 15.55 23.66 -18.35
CA GLN A 35 14.37 24.32 -18.91
C GLN A 35 14.21 25.70 -18.29
N GLU A 36 14.24 26.71 -19.14
CA GLU A 36 14.03 28.11 -18.80
C GLU A 36 12.54 28.34 -18.51
N GLY A 37 12.19 28.48 -17.22
CA GLY A 37 10.83 28.67 -16.75
C GLY A 37 10.69 28.16 -15.31
N ALA A 38 10.76 29.08 -14.34
CA ALA A 38 10.64 28.78 -12.92
C ALA A 38 9.20 28.35 -12.54
N GLN A 39 8.81 27.13 -12.91
CA GLN A 39 7.79 26.35 -12.20
C GLN A 39 8.54 25.52 -11.15
N GLY A 40 8.50 26.02 -9.91
CA GLY A 40 9.48 25.74 -8.87
C GLY A 40 9.54 24.28 -8.42
N SER A 41 10.73 23.89 -7.94
CA SER A 41 11.01 22.60 -7.30
C SER A 41 10.06 22.20 -6.16
N SER A 42 9.22 23.13 -5.68
CA SER A 42 8.14 22.84 -4.73
C SER A 42 7.08 21.90 -5.29
N ASP A 43 6.67 22.06 -6.56
CA ASP A 43 5.54 21.27 -7.09
C ASP A 43 5.92 19.80 -7.32
N SER A 44 7.15 19.54 -7.78
CA SER A 44 7.64 18.17 -7.94
C SER A 44 7.80 17.44 -6.60
N LEU A 45 8.31 18.14 -5.57
CA LEU A 45 8.42 17.57 -4.21
C LEU A 45 7.04 17.33 -3.57
N ARG A 46 6.05 18.17 -3.88
CA ARG A 46 4.67 17.97 -3.42
C ARG A 46 4.02 16.73 -4.01
N LEU A 47 4.23 16.46 -5.30
CA LEU A 47 3.73 15.23 -5.94
C LEU A 47 4.35 13.97 -5.31
N VAL A 48 5.66 14.00 -5.06
CA VAL A 48 6.35 12.88 -4.38
C VAL A 48 5.86 12.71 -2.94
N GLY A 49 5.70 13.81 -2.20
CA GLY A 49 5.16 13.79 -0.84
C GLY A 49 3.74 13.24 -0.77
N ALA A 50 2.87 13.63 -1.71
CA ALA A 50 1.50 13.13 -1.81
C ALA A 50 1.45 11.63 -2.10
N GLY A 51 2.28 11.16 -3.04
CA GLY A 51 2.41 9.73 -3.36
C GLY A 51 2.93 8.90 -2.19
N LEU A 52 3.93 9.39 -1.45
CA LEU A 52 4.45 8.72 -0.26
C LEU A 52 3.44 8.67 0.89
N ALA A 53 2.69 9.75 1.12
CA ALA A 53 1.67 9.80 2.17
C ALA A 53 0.60 8.71 1.98
N PHE A 54 0.03 8.60 0.77
CA PHE A 54 -0.93 7.54 0.48
C PHE A 54 -0.27 6.17 0.39
N GLY A 55 0.87 6.05 -0.29
CA GLY A 55 1.55 4.77 -0.51
C GLY A 55 1.95 4.05 0.78
N LEU A 56 2.50 4.79 1.76
CA LEU A 56 2.86 4.22 3.06
C LEU A 56 1.63 3.85 3.89
N ALA A 57 0.59 4.69 3.87
CA ALA A 57 -0.66 4.42 4.57
C ALA A 57 -1.37 3.17 3.99
N ALA A 58 -1.49 3.08 2.67
CA ALA A 58 -2.08 1.95 1.96
C ALA A 58 -1.25 0.66 2.16
N GLY A 59 0.09 0.76 2.15
CA GLY A 59 0.97 -0.37 2.44
C GLY A 59 0.77 -0.93 3.86
N GLY A 60 0.74 -0.06 4.87
CA GLY A 60 0.48 -0.45 6.26
C GLY A 60 -0.92 -1.04 6.45
N ALA A 61 -1.94 -0.41 5.86
CA ALA A 61 -3.32 -0.90 5.90
C ALA A 61 -3.46 -2.27 5.23
N GLY A 62 -2.83 -2.47 4.06
CA GLY A 62 -2.88 -3.73 3.32
C GLY A 62 -2.31 -4.91 4.12
N ILE A 63 -1.20 -4.71 4.83
CA ILE A 63 -0.63 -5.74 5.73
C ILE A 63 -1.61 -6.07 6.86
N GLY A 64 -2.19 -5.05 7.49
CA GLY A 64 -3.18 -5.22 8.55
C GLY A 64 -4.44 -5.95 8.07
N LEU A 65 -4.96 -5.56 6.90
CA LEU A 65 -6.13 -6.15 6.26
C LEU A 65 -5.90 -7.62 5.88
N GLY A 66 -4.69 -7.98 5.44
CA GLY A 66 -4.34 -9.37 5.19
C GLY A 66 -4.51 -10.25 6.43
N HIS A 67 -4.04 -9.78 7.59
CA HIS A 67 -4.15 -10.50 8.86
C HIS A 67 -5.60 -10.51 9.39
N VAL A 68 -6.25 -9.35 9.45
CA VAL A 68 -7.64 -9.23 9.93
C VAL A 68 -8.61 -9.97 9.02
N GLY A 69 -8.38 -9.96 7.70
CA GLY A 69 -9.18 -10.69 6.73
C GLY A 69 -9.06 -12.21 6.89
N ALA A 70 -7.84 -12.74 7.03
CA ALA A 70 -7.62 -14.16 7.24
C ALA A 70 -8.25 -14.65 8.56
N ALA A 71 -8.02 -13.95 9.66
CA ALA A 71 -8.61 -14.27 10.96
C ALA A 71 -10.14 -14.09 10.95
N GLY A 72 -10.62 -13.03 10.30
CA GLY A 72 -12.04 -12.73 10.17
C GLY A 72 -12.81 -13.81 9.42
N LEU A 73 -12.28 -14.28 8.28
CA LEU A 73 -12.90 -15.37 7.52
C LEU A 73 -12.91 -16.69 8.29
N ALA A 74 -11.85 -16.99 9.04
CA ALA A 74 -11.81 -18.17 9.91
C ALA A 74 -12.95 -18.14 10.94
N VAL A 75 -13.15 -17.00 11.62
CA VAL A 75 -14.23 -16.84 12.61
C VAL A 75 -15.62 -16.84 11.97
N ILE A 76 -15.79 -16.21 10.81
CA ILE A 76 -17.07 -16.20 10.08
C ILE A 76 -17.46 -17.62 9.65
N SER A 77 -16.47 -18.44 9.26
CA SER A 77 -16.70 -19.84 8.88
C SER A 77 -17.24 -20.67 10.05
N GLU A 78 -16.80 -20.41 11.28
CA GLU A 78 -17.31 -21.10 12.47
C GLU A 78 -18.65 -20.53 12.94
N ASN A 79 -18.80 -19.20 12.91
CA ASN A 79 -20.02 -18.54 13.35
C ASN A 79 -20.36 -17.34 12.44
N PRO A 80 -21.29 -17.52 11.48
CA PRO A 80 -21.66 -16.46 10.54
C PRO A 80 -22.34 -15.27 11.23
N ALA A 81 -22.91 -15.43 12.44
CA ALA A 81 -23.51 -14.33 13.18
C ALA A 81 -22.48 -13.26 13.59
N LEU A 82 -21.18 -13.58 13.58
CA LEU A 82 -20.10 -12.66 13.93
C LEU A 82 -19.60 -11.80 12.76
N GLN A 83 -20.12 -12.01 11.54
CA GLN A 83 -19.70 -11.28 10.33
C GLN A 83 -19.72 -9.76 10.51
N SER A 84 -20.75 -9.21 11.17
CA SER A 84 -20.84 -7.77 11.42
C SER A 84 -19.71 -7.25 12.31
N LYS A 85 -19.27 -8.03 13.30
CA LYS A 85 -18.13 -7.64 14.17
C LYS A 85 -16.82 -7.66 13.40
N VAL A 86 -16.62 -8.67 12.56
CA VAL A 86 -15.44 -8.77 11.70
C VAL A 86 -15.35 -7.57 10.75
N PHE A 87 -16.46 -7.17 10.12
CA PHE A 87 -16.46 -5.99 9.25
C PHE A 87 -16.14 -4.67 9.97
N ILE A 88 -16.48 -4.54 11.26
CA ILE A 88 -16.06 -3.37 12.06
C ILE A 88 -14.53 -3.33 12.19
N PHE A 89 -13.87 -4.46 12.43
CA PHE A 89 -12.41 -4.50 12.51
C PHE A 89 -11.75 -4.25 11.14
N VAL A 90 -12.32 -4.79 10.07
CA VAL A 90 -11.86 -4.50 8.69
C VAL A 90 -11.98 -3.00 8.39
N GLY A 91 -13.12 -2.38 8.69
CA GLY A 91 -13.34 -0.95 8.49
C GLY A 91 -12.42 -0.07 9.34
N MET A 92 -12.08 -0.52 10.56
CA MET A 92 -11.11 0.17 11.41
C MET A 92 -9.71 0.19 10.77
N VAL A 93 -9.27 -0.91 10.16
CA VAL A 93 -7.97 -0.93 9.44
C VAL A 93 -8.04 -0.12 8.15
N GLU A 94 -9.14 -0.22 7.39
CA GLU A 94 -9.36 0.54 6.14
C GLU A 94 -9.30 2.06 6.36
N SER A 95 -9.73 2.53 7.55
CA SER A 95 -9.67 3.95 7.89
C SER A 95 -8.27 4.55 7.80
N ILE A 96 -7.21 3.74 7.99
CA ILE A 96 -5.81 4.16 7.84
C ILE A 96 -5.52 4.53 6.37
N ALA A 97 -5.99 3.72 5.41
CA ALA A 97 -5.82 4.00 3.98
C ALA A 97 -6.61 5.25 3.56
N ILE A 98 -7.85 5.38 4.03
CA ILE A 98 -8.68 6.57 3.76
C ILE A 98 -8.03 7.84 4.32
N TYR A 99 -7.46 7.78 5.53
CA TYR A 99 -6.73 8.92 6.09
C TYR A 99 -5.49 9.29 5.26
N GLY A 100 -4.80 8.29 4.70
CA GLY A 100 -3.71 8.50 3.73
C GLY A 100 -4.16 9.22 2.46
N ILE A 101 -5.35 8.88 1.93
CA ILE A 101 -5.97 9.58 0.78
C ILE A 101 -6.29 11.03 1.16
N VAL A 102 -6.86 11.26 2.35
CA VAL A 102 -7.16 12.61 2.83
C VAL A 102 -5.88 13.45 2.90
N MET A 103 -4.80 12.89 3.47
CA MET A 103 -3.51 13.59 3.56
C MET A 103 -2.88 13.86 2.18
N MET A 104 -2.99 12.92 1.24
CA MET A 104 -2.59 13.13 -0.14
C MET A 104 -3.30 14.35 -0.76
N PHE A 105 -4.63 14.45 -0.62
CA PHE A 105 -5.38 15.61 -1.13
C PHE A 105 -5.05 16.91 -0.42
N ILE A 106 -4.77 16.88 0.90
CA ILE A 106 -4.29 18.06 1.62
C ILE A 106 -2.97 18.53 1.01
N ILE A 107 -1.99 17.65 0.81
CA ILE A 107 -0.67 18.01 0.24
C ILE A 107 -0.81 18.58 -1.18
N LEU A 108 -1.69 17.99 -2.01
CA LEU A 108 -1.94 18.45 -3.38
C LEU A 108 -2.74 19.76 -3.43
N GLY A 109 -3.61 20.01 -2.46
CA GLY A 109 -4.46 21.20 -2.40
C GLY A 109 -3.83 22.44 -1.73
N GLN A 110 -2.58 22.36 -1.27
CA GLN A 110 -1.78 23.52 -0.80
C GLN A 110 -1.20 24.34 -1.97
#